data_AF-A0A816HTK4-F1
#
_entry.id   AF-A0A816HTK4-F1
#
_cell.length_a   1.000
_cell.length_b   1.000
_cell.length_c   1.000
_cell.angle_alpha   90.00
_cell.angle_beta   90.00
_cell.angle_gamma   90.00
#
_symmetry.space_group_name_H-M   'P 1'
#
loop_
_entity.id
_entity.type
_entity.pdbx_description
1 polymer ?
#
loop_
_entity_poly.entity_id
_entity_poly.type
_entity_poly.pdbx_seq_one_letter_code
_entity_poly.pdbx_strand_id
1 'polypeptide(L)'
;MLIKQNEFVTHGLQNKYQEDKSLHLNIKKLIALGFVPIVDVVKAFELVSDDFTDDDSDEFIQYFEKTWIGERKRRGTGRTKPQFSIQLWNVHDRVISNLPRSNNSIEGWHNAFAQRVSIAYPTIFKLTEKIRVEQSKCEIDIAQ
;
A
#
# COMPACT_ATOMS: atom_id res chain seq x y z
N MET A 1 0.39 -2.96 -0.71
CA MET A 1 0.03 -2.66 0.69
C MET A 1 1.20 -1.98 1.37
N LEU A 2 1.15 -0.66 1.55
CA LEU A 2 2.16 0.07 2.33
C LEU A 2 1.58 0.30 3.72
N ILE A 3 1.89 -0.59 4.67
CA ILE A 3 1.77 -0.23 6.09
C ILE A 3 2.85 0.82 6.29
N LYS A 4 2.47 2.10 6.24
CA LYS A 4 3.43 3.19 6.43
C LYS A 4 4.05 3.01 7.80
N GLN A 5 5.36 3.17 7.91
CA GLN A 5 6.06 3.12 9.21
C GLN A 5 5.44 4.04 10.27
N ASN A 6 4.75 5.10 9.81
CA ASN A 6 4.02 6.05 10.65
C ASN A 6 2.84 5.43 11.42
N GLU A 7 2.21 4.37 10.89
CA GLU A 7 1.04 3.72 11.54
C GLU A 7 1.44 2.94 12.80
N PHE A 8 2.68 2.40 12.84
CA PHE A 8 3.21 1.76 14.05
C PHE A 8 3.42 2.75 15.19
N VAL A 9 3.71 4.02 14.87
CA VAL A 9 3.86 5.08 15.86
C VAL A 9 2.50 5.43 16.46
N THR A 10 1.47 5.51 15.61
CA THR A 10 0.10 5.83 16.04
C THR A 10 -0.50 4.79 16.98
N HIS A 11 -0.17 3.51 16.78
CA HIS A 11 -0.66 2.41 17.62
C HIS A 11 0.35 1.98 18.70
N GLY A 12 1.39 2.77 18.98
CA GLY A 12 2.36 2.48 20.05
C GLY A 12 3.28 1.26 19.82
N LEU A 13 3.22 0.62 18.66
CA LEU A 13 3.96 -0.61 18.34
C LEU A 13 5.39 -0.36 17.85
N GLN A 14 5.82 0.90 17.67
CA GLN A 14 7.11 1.21 17.05
C GLN A 14 8.32 0.57 17.76
N ASN A 15 8.41 0.71 19.08
CA ASN A 15 9.53 0.16 19.86
C ASN A 15 9.42 -1.37 19.93
N LYS A 16 8.21 -1.89 20.17
CA LYS A 16 7.92 -3.33 20.25
C LYS A 16 8.24 -4.05 18.94
N TYR A 17 7.97 -3.43 17.80
CA TYR A 17 8.32 -3.96 16.48
C TYR A 17 9.84 -4.13 16.28
N GLN A 18 10.67 -3.29 16.90
CA GLN A 18 12.14 -3.40 16.81
C GLN A 18 12.70 -4.46 17.75
N GLU A 19 12.08 -4.64 18.91
CA GLU A 19 12.58 -5.50 19.99
C GLU A 19 12.00 -6.92 19.94
N ASP A 20 10.73 -7.06 19.53
CA ASP A 20 10.02 -8.33 19.46
C ASP A 20 10.03 -8.91 18.04
N LYS A 21 10.82 -9.98 17.88
CA LYS A 21 10.94 -10.73 16.62
C LYS A 21 9.64 -11.43 16.21
N SER A 22 8.80 -11.83 17.17
CA SER A 22 7.53 -12.52 16.90
C SER A 22 6.54 -11.54 16.27
N LEU A 23 6.36 -10.38 16.90
CA LEU A 23 5.52 -9.30 16.38
C LEU A 23 6.00 -8.85 14.98
N HIS A 24 7.31 -8.67 14.80
CA HIS A 24 7.90 -8.34 13.50
C HIS A 24 7.56 -9.37 12.42
N LEU A 25 7.66 -10.65 12.75
CA LEU A 25 7.30 -11.74 11.83
C LEU A 25 5.81 -11.71 11.49
N ASN A 26 4.94 -11.53 12.49
CA ASN A 26 3.50 -11.48 12.28
C ASN A 26 3.08 -10.29 11.41
N ILE A 27 3.69 -9.12 11.59
CA ILE A 27 3.48 -7.97 10.71
C ILE A 27 3.95 -8.27 9.28
N LYS A 28 5.07 -8.98 9.10
CA LYS A 28 5.49 -9.44 7.76
C LYS A 28 4.49 -10.39 7.12
N LYS A 29 3.86 -11.29 7.89
CA LYS A 29 2.78 -12.16 7.40
C LYS A 29 1.58 -11.34 6.91
N LEU A 30 1.20 -10.26 7.62
CA LEU A 30 0.15 -9.34 7.16
C LEU A 30 0.50 -8.68 5.82
N ILE A 31 1.74 -8.23 5.65
CA ILE A 31 2.20 -7.67 4.36
C ILE A 31 2.16 -8.74 3.26
N ALA A 32 2.50 -9.99 3.60
CA ALA A 32 2.50 -11.10 2.66
C ALA A 32 1.10 -11.45 2.11
N LEU A 33 0.02 -11.02 2.77
CA LEU A 33 -1.36 -11.16 2.25
C LEU A 33 -1.53 -10.53 0.86
N GLY A 34 -0.73 -9.53 0.50
CA GLY A 34 -0.71 -8.94 -0.84
C GLY A 34 -0.36 -9.92 -1.96
N PHE A 35 0.28 -11.03 -1.60
CA PHE A 35 0.73 -12.07 -2.53
C PHE A 35 -0.14 -13.33 -2.48
N VAL A 36 -1.19 -13.35 -1.66
CA VAL A 36 -2.14 -14.48 -1.59
C VAL A 36 -3.20 -14.31 -2.68
N PRO A 37 -3.69 -15.39 -3.31
CA PRO A 37 -4.84 -15.32 -4.22
C PRO A 37 -6.01 -14.58 -3.56
N ILE A 38 -6.67 -13.66 -4.28
CA ILE A 38 -7.71 -12.78 -3.72
C ILE A 38 -8.80 -13.55 -2.97
N VAL A 39 -9.17 -14.73 -3.49
CA VAL A 39 -10.19 -15.62 -2.88
C VAL A 39 -9.79 -16.15 -1.51
N ASP A 40 -8.50 -16.28 -1.23
CA ASP A 40 -7.95 -16.86 -0.01
C ASP A 40 -7.47 -15.80 1.00
N VAL A 41 -7.36 -14.53 0.59
CA VAL A 41 -6.85 -13.42 1.44
C VAL A 41 -7.58 -13.33 2.77
N VAL A 42 -8.92 -13.42 2.75
CA VAL A 42 -9.75 -13.36 3.96
C VAL A 42 -9.42 -14.49 4.93
N LYS A 43 -9.29 -15.71 4.43
CA LYS A 43 -8.97 -16.89 5.23
C LYS A 43 -7.54 -16.83 5.76
N ALA A 44 -6.60 -16.38 4.93
CA ALA A 44 -5.20 -16.18 5.33
C ALA A 44 -5.07 -15.11 6.42
N PHE A 45 -5.83 -14.02 6.33
CA PHE A 45 -5.87 -13.01 7.39
C PHE A 45 -6.33 -13.60 8.71
N GLU A 46 -7.40 -14.40 8.73
CA GLU A 46 -7.93 -15.01 9.96
C GLU A 46 -6.89 -15.92 10.65
N LEU A 47 -6.13 -16.69 9.86
CA LEU A 47 -5.04 -17.51 10.39
C LEU A 47 -3.89 -16.66 10.97
N VAL A 48 -3.56 -15.55 10.30
CA VAL A 48 -2.48 -14.66 10.73
C VAL A 48 -2.90 -13.82 11.93
N SER A 49 -4.17 -13.44 12.05
CA SER A 49 -4.67 -12.68 13.20
C SER A 49 -4.58 -13.49 14.49
N ASP A 50 -4.75 -14.82 14.42
CA ASP A 50 -4.64 -15.70 15.58
C ASP A 50 -3.20 -15.77 16.14
N ASP A 51 -2.18 -15.40 15.35
CA ASP A 51 -0.79 -15.31 15.80
C ASP A 51 -0.51 -14.05 16.65
N PHE A 52 -1.43 -13.07 16.65
CA PHE A 52 -1.35 -11.87 17.49
C PHE A 52 -2.04 -12.14 18.83
N THR A 53 -1.27 -12.65 19.79
CA THR A 53 -1.77 -13.09 21.10
C THR A 53 -1.65 -12.04 22.20
N ASP A 54 -1.26 -10.82 21.85
CA ASP A 54 -0.84 -9.78 22.77
C ASP A 54 -1.80 -8.59 22.67
N ASP A 55 -2.39 -8.20 23.81
CA ASP A 55 -3.44 -7.18 23.90
C ASP A 55 -3.01 -5.84 23.29
N ASP A 56 -1.71 -5.50 23.37
CA ASP A 56 -1.17 -4.27 22.77
C ASP A 56 -1.33 -4.22 21.24
N SER A 57 -1.53 -5.37 20.59
CA SER A 57 -1.66 -5.48 19.13
C SER A 57 -3.11 -5.54 18.64
N ASP A 58 -4.08 -5.67 19.53
CA ASP A 58 -5.50 -5.80 19.19
C ASP A 58 -6.02 -4.59 18.43
N GLU A 59 -5.68 -3.37 18.88
CA GLU A 59 -6.11 -2.14 18.22
C GLU A 59 -5.57 -2.06 16.78
N PHE A 60 -4.31 -2.47 16.59
CA PHE A 60 -3.69 -2.50 15.28
C PHE A 60 -4.34 -3.54 14.35
N ILE A 61 -4.67 -4.73 14.87
CA ILE A 61 -5.34 -5.77 14.07
C ILE A 61 -6.76 -5.35 13.70
N GLN A 62 -7.50 -4.75 14.63
CA GLN A 62 -8.83 -4.19 14.34
C GLN A 62 -8.76 -3.09 13.27
N TYR A 63 -7.79 -2.18 13.38
CA TYR A 63 -7.52 -1.19 12.36
C TYR A 63 -7.22 -1.84 11.00
N PHE A 64 -6.35 -2.85 10.98
CA PHE A 64 -5.96 -3.53 9.75
C PHE A 64 -7.15 -4.24 9.09
N GLU A 65 -7.93 -4.97 9.89
CA GLU A 65 -9.13 -5.66 9.41
C GLU A 65 -10.09 -4.67 8.77
N LYS A 66 -10.44 -3.58 9.47
CA LYS A 66 -11.35 -2.54 8.97
C LYS A 66 -10.85 -1.87 7.69
N THR A 67 -9.56 -1.57 7.64
CA THR A 67 -8.95 -0.80 6.54
C THR A 67 -8.82 -1.65 5.27
N TRP A 68 -8.38 -2.90 5.39
CA TRP A 68 -7.91 -3.69 4.24
C TRP A 68 -8.73 -4.95 3.94
N ILE A 69 -9.40 -5.53 4.93
CA ILE A 69 -10.08 -6.83 4.82
C ILE A 69 -11.61 -6.68 4.83
N GLY A 70 -12.13 -5.82 5.71
CA GLY A 70 -13.53 -5.68 6.05
C GLY A 70 -13.86 -6.44 7.34
N GLU A 71 -14.44 -5.75 8.31
CA GLU A 71 -14.82 -6.35 9.59
C GLU A 71 -15.94 -7.38 9.41
N ARG A 72 -15.93 -8.44 10.23
CA ARG A 72 -17.08 -9.35 10.32
C ARG A 72 -18.33 -8.57 10.75
N LYS A 73 -19.44 -8.75 10.03
CA LYS A 73 -20.70 -8.06 10.38
C LYS A 73 -21.23 -8.59 11.71
N ARG A 74 -21.61 -7.68 12.61
CA ARG A 74 -22.26 -8.02 13.89
C ARG A 74 -23.63 -8.66 13.73
N ARG A 75 -24.30 -8.45 12.59
CA ARG A 75 -25.62 -9.02 12.25
C ARG A 75 -25.62 -9.48 10.79
N GLY A 76 -26.11 -10.70 10.55
CA GLY A 76 -26.17 -11.33 9.23
C GLY A 76 -24.88 -12.05 8.84
N THR A 77 -24.81 -12.53 7.59
CA THR A 77 -23.65 -13.24 7.05
C THR A 77 -22.73 -12.28 6.27
N GLY A 78 -21.41 -12.53 6.34
CA GLY A 78 -20.39 -11.82 5.56
C GLY A 78 -19.65 -10.69 6.29
N ARG A 79 -18.82 -9.96 5.53
CA ARG A 79 -17.95 -8.87 6.02
C ARG A 79 -18.42 -7.50 5.51
N THR A 80 -18.03 -6.44 6.21
CA THR A 80 -18.21 -5.05 5.74
C THR A 80 -17.29 -4.78 4.56
N LYS A 81 -17.56 -3.70 3.82
CA LYS A 81 -16.66 -3.28 2.76
C LYS A 81 -15.41 -2.65 3.40
N PRO A 82 -14.19 -3.11 3.09
CA PRO A 82 -12.98 -2.46 3.57
C PRO A 82 -12.84 -1.05 3.00
N GLN A 83 -12.10 -0.19 3.70
CA GLN A 83 -11.77 1.15 3.20
C GLN A 83 -11.04 1.07 1.85
N PHE A 84 -10.14 0.10 1.71
CA PHE A 84 -9.46 -0.22 0.45
C PHE A 84 -9.79 -1.65 0.03
N SER A 85 -10.40 -1.80 -1.15
CA SER A 85 -10.76 -3.10 -1.72
C SER A 85 -9.53 -3.99 -1.92
N ILE A 86 -9.68 -5.29 -1.67
CA ILE A 86 -8.61 -6.29 -1.81
C ILE A 86 -7.99 -6.27 -3.21
N GLN A 87 -8.83 -6.13 -4.24
CA GLN A 87 -8.43 -6.05 -5.64
C GLN A 87 -7.47 -4.88 -5.92
N LEU A 88 -7.55 -3.80 -5.14
CA LEU A 88 -6.74 -2.61 -5.34
C LEU A 88 -5.29 -2.80 -4.88
N TRP A 89 -5.08 -3.50 -3.76
CA TRP A 89 -3.77 -3.61 -3.12
C TRP A 89 -3.10 -4.97 -3.29
N ASN A 90 -3.84 -5.98 -3.71
CA ASN A 90 -3.31 -7.30 -4.02
C ASN A 90 -2.46 -7.27 -5.29
N VAL A 91 -1.37 -8.04 -5.29
CA VAL A 91 -0.40 -8.11 -6.37
C VAL A 91 -0.14 -9.54 -6.84
N HIS A 92 -0.88 -10.54 -6.35
CA HIS A 92 -0.69 -11.96 -6.68
C HIS A 92 -0.63 -12.20 -8.19
N ASP A 93 -1.70 -11.83 -8.91
CA ASP A 93 -1.80 -12.11 -10.35
C ASP A 93 -0.72 -11.39 -11.16
N ARG A 94 -0.30 -10.20 -10.71
CA ARG A 94 0.79 -9.44 -11.32
C ARG A 94 2.12 -10.15 -11.16
N VAL A 95 2.38 -10.71 -9.98
CA VAL A 95 3.60 -11.46 -9.69
C VAL A 95 3.64 -12.75 -10.51
N ILE A 96 2.54 -13.50 -10.56
CA ILE A 96 2.44 -14.73 -11.38
C ILE A 96 2.61 -14.41 -12.86
N SER A 97 2.03 -13.31 -13.34
CA SER A 97 2.14 -12.88 -14.74
C SER A 97 3.47 -12.19 -15.07
N ASN A 98 4.42 -12.15 -14.12
CA ASN A 98 5.71 -11.45 -14.23
C ASN A 98 5.57 -10.00 -14.75
N LEU A 99 4.47 -9.33 -14.38
CA LEU A 99 4.24 -7.94 -14.76
C LEU A 99 5.15 -7.03 -13.92
N PRO A 100 5.74 -5.98 -14.52
CA PRO A 100 6.65 -5.08 -13.81
C PRO A 100 6.01 -4.57 -12.53
N ARG A 101 6.60 -4.83 -11.35
CA ARG A 101 5.98 -4.48 -10.05
C ARG A 101 5.56 -3.02 -9.96
N SER A 102 6.33 -2.13 -10.56
CA SER A 102 6.52 -0.79 -10.05
C SER A 102 6.04 0.28 -11.02
N ASN A 103 5.48 1.31 -10.43
CA ASN A 103 5.57 2.69 -10.87
C ASN A 103 7.00 3.14 -11.26
N ASN A 104 8.04 2.30 -11.42
CA ASN A 104 9.41 2.71 -11.74
C ASN A 104 9.47 3.63 -12.96
N SER A 105 8.63 3.38 -13.97
CA SER A 105 8.52 4.28 -15.11
C SER A 105 7.93 5.63 -14.71
N ILE A 106 6.97 5.64 -13.79
CA ILE A 106 6.34 6.82 -13.20
C ILE A 106 7.31 7.54 -12.25
N GLU A 107 7.99 6.86 -11.32
CA GLU A 107 9.04 7.41 -10.45
C GLU A 107 10.22 7.93 -11.25
N GLY A 108 10.63 7.21 -12.29
CA GLY A 108 11.62 7.64 -13.25
C GLY A 108 11.18 8.90 -13.99
N TRP A 109 9.92 8.95 -14.44
CA TRP A 109 9.34 10.14 -15.03
C TRP A 109 9.26 11.31 -14.05
N HIS A 110 8.81 11.08 -12.81
CA HIS A 110 8.74 12.09 -11.75
C HIS A 110 10.12 12.62 -11.39
N ASN A 111 11.14 11.76 -11.31
CA ASN A 111 12.52 12.16 -11.05
C ASN A 111 13.09 12.98 -12.22
N ALA A 112 12.90 12.52 -13.45
CA ALA A 112 13.29 13.27 -14.65
C ALA A 112 12.57 14.62 -14.74
N PHE A 113 11.27 14.65 -14.44
CA PHE A 113 10.45 15.86 -14.41
C PHE A 113 10.93 16.83 -13.33
N ALA A 114 11.18 16.36 -12.11
CA ALA A 114 11.72 17.17 -11.02
C ALA A 114 13.08 17.78 -11.41
N GLN A 115 13.96 17.01 -12.04
CA GLN A 115 15.22 17.50 -12.59
C GLN A 115 15.01 18.58 -13.66
N ARG A 116 14.03 18.42 -14.56
CA ARG A 116 13.71 19.41 -15.63
C ARG A 116 13.00 20.68 -15.13
N VAL A 117 12.22 20.57 -14.06
CA VAL A 117 11.61 21.72 -13.38
C VAL A 117 12.70 22.52 -12.65
N SER A 118 13.67 21.83 -12.04
CA SER A 118 14.83 22.39 -11.33
C SER A 118 14.49 23.45 -10.27
N ILE A 119 13.28 23.41 -9.71
CA ILE A 119 12.78 24.34 -8.70
C ILE A 119 12.17 23.52 -7.58
N ALA A 120 12.64 23.69 -6.35
CA ALA A 120 12.15 22.94 -5.19
C ALA A 120 10.68 23.25 -4.85
N TYR A 121 10.27 24.51 -5.02
CA TYR A 121 8.91 24.99 -4.71
C TYR A 121 8.39 25.92 -5.83
N PRO A 122 7.97 25.37 -6.98
CA PRO A 122 7.45 26.18 -8.07
C PRO A 122 6.08 26.77 -7.72
N THR A 123 5.81 28.00 -8.14
CA THR A 123 4.44 28.54 -8.11
C THR A 123 3.57 27.73 -9.08
N ILE A 124 2.25 27.71 -8.84
CA ILE A 124 1.29 27.00 -9.72
C ILE A 124 1.50 27.41 -11.19
N PHE A 125 1.69 28.71 -11.47
CA PHE A 125 1.96 29.19 -12.82
C PHE A 125 3.22 28.56 -13.43
N LYS A 126 4.35 28.55 -12.70
CA LYS A 126 5.60 27.95 -13.18
C LYS A 126 5.48 26.45 -13.39
N LEU A 127 4.75 25.76 -12.51
CA LEU A 127 4.48 24.34 -12.65
C LEU A 127 3.65 24.04 -13.90
N THR A 128 2.57 24.80 -14.13
CA THR A 128 1.71 24.65 -15.32
C THR A 128 2.48 24.86 -16.62
N GLU A 129 3.34 25.87 -16.69
CA GLU A 129 4.20 26.08 -17.86
C GLU A 129 5.13 24.89 -18.12
N LYS A 130 5.76 24.36 -17.07
CA LYS A 130 6.65 23.19 -17.18
C LYS A 130 5.90 21.92 -17.60
N ILE A 131 4.69 21.70 -17.08
CA ILE A 131 3.84 20.57 -17.49
C ILE A 131 3.47 20.69 -18.98
N ARG A 132 3.08 21.89 -19.44
CA ARG A 132 2.71 22.10 -20.85
C ARG A 132 3.88 21.78 -21.80
N VAL A 133 5.08 22.25 -21.48
CA VAL A 133 6.29 21.96 -22.28
C VAL A 133 6.57 20.45 -22.34
N GLU A 134 6.40 19.75 -21.23
CA GLU A 134 6.65 18.30 -21.17
C GLU A 134 5.59 17.49 -21.92
N GLN A 135 4.33 17.93 -21.87
CA GLN A 135 3.26 17.35 -22.67
C GLN A 135 3.54 17.49 -24.17
N SER A 136 3.93 18.69 -24.63
CA SER A 136 4.24 18.92 -26.05
C SER A 136 5.40 18.07 -26.56
N LYS A 137 6.43 17.83 -25.75
CA LYS A 137 7.53 16.91 -26.12
C LYS A 137 7.05 15.48 -26.24
N CYS A 138 6.25 15.02 -25.28
CA CYS A 138 5.69 13.67 -25.28
C CYS A 138 4.84 13.41 -26.54
N GLU A 139 4.02 14.39 -26.94
CA GLU A 139 3.19 14.29 -28.15
C GLU A 139 4.02 14.20 -29.43
N ILE A 140 5.14 14.91 -29.52
CA ILE A 140 6.08 14.81 -30.65
C ILE A 140 6.71 13.42 -30.71
N ASP A 141 7.17 12.90 -29.57
CA ASP A 141 7.83 11.58 -29.50
C ASP A 141 6.87 10.43 -29.81
N ILE A 142 5.57 10.57 -29.53
CA ILE A 142 4.53 9.56 -29.84
C ILE A 142 4.12 9.58 -31.32
N ALA A 143 4.24 10.73 -32.00
CA ALA A 143 3.84 10.90 -33.39
C ALA A 143 4.90 10.42 -34.41
N GLN A 144 6.04 9.91 -33.95
CA GLN A 144 7.15 9.37 -34.74
C GLN A 144 7.16 7.84 -34.74
#